data_AF-A0A1I2BCB5-F1
#
_entry.id   AF-A0A1I2BCB5-F1
#
_cell.length_a   1.000
_cell.length_b   1.000
_cell.length_c   1.000
_cell.angle_alpha   90.00
_cell.angle_beta   90.00
_cell.angle_gamma   90.00
#
_symmetry.space_group_name_H-M   'P 1'
#
loop_
_entity.id
_entity.type
_entity.pdbx_description
1 polymer ?
#
loop_
_entity_poly.entity_id
_entity_poly.type
_entity_poly.pdbx_seq_one_letter_code
_entity_poly.pdbx_strand_id
1 'polypeptide(L)'
;MNIHFIGIGGINMSALAEICINKGYNVSGSDMQESHLVDNLISLGAKITIGQKKENITDDINLVVYTAAISNENEEFLAAKEKNILMINRAAFLGQIMREYKNSIAVSGTHGKTTTTSMLSTIFNYAEKDPTILVGGNLSTIGGNVRIGSSENFITEACEYVDSFLSFNPFISIVLNIEEDHLDYFSGIEEIKASFNKFGKLLPEDGYFIVNGDNENTKDIMYDVDATIIKFGQKDDNDAIISEIRYDEDGFAMFKLNYKGVNLGTFELSVYGLHNVYNAAAAIIASIVSNIEADVIKKAIKEYKGVGRRFEKKGYFKNTLVVDDYAHHPTEVKATLSAAKTLKKNKLWVVFQPHTYSRTKALLKEFAEAFYSADKVIITDIYAAREKNPGDISSKDLVEKLYHNNVDVTYIPTFEEIESYLRKNLEADDLIITCGAGPIYKVGEALLK
;
A
#
# COMPACT_ATOMS: atom_id res chain seq x y z
N MET A 1 32.55 4.73 6.15
CA MET A 1 32.25 3.97 4.92
C MET A 1 31.53 4.92 3.97
N ASN A 2 31.91 4.90 2.69
CA ASN A 2 31.32 5.72 1.63
C ASN A 2 30.34 4.88 0.81
N ILE A 3 29.07 5.30 0.77
CA ILE A 3 27.99 4.60 0.09
C ILE A 3 27.49 5.48 -1.05
N HIS A 4 27.52 4.95 -2.28
CA HIS A 4 27.06 5.65 -3.47
C HIS A 4 25.71 5.09 -3.93
N PHE A 5 24.72 5.95 -4.15
CA PHE A 5 23.39 5.55 -4.63
C PHE A 5 23.19 5.94 -6.10
N ILE A 6 22.90 4.96 -6.96
CA ILE A 6 22.52 5.20 -8.36
C ILE A 6 20.99 5.34 -8.45
N GLY A 7 20.51 6.52 -8.84
CA GLY A 7 19.08 6.87 -8.82
C GLY A 7 18.60 7.30 -7.43
N ILE A 8 19.41 8.13 -6.75
CA ILE A 8 19.22 8.52 -5.35
C ILE A 8 17.95 9.35 -5.12
N GLY A 9 17.45 10.06 -6.14
CA GLY A 9 16.25 10.90 -6.08
C GLY A 9 14.93 10.12 -6.13
N GLY A 10 14.98 8.79 -6.31
CA GLY A 10 13.79 7.96 -6.16
C GLY A 10 13.33 7.89 -4.70
N ILE A 11 12.02 7.95 -4.44
CA ILE A 11 11.40 7.92 -3.11
C ILE A 11 12.10 6.96 -2.13
N ASN A 12 12.15 5.67 -2.46
CA ASN A 12 12.73 4.66 -1.57
C ASN A 12 14.26 4.74 -1.48
N MET A 13 14.92 5.18 -2.55
CA MET A 13 16.38 5.33 -2.57
C MET A 13 16.80 6.51 -1.69
N SER A 14 16.09 7.63 -1.79
CA SER A 14 16.33 8.82 -0.98
C SER A 14 16.16 8.53 0.51
N ALA A 15 15.17 7.71 0.87
CA ALA A 15 14.94 7.27 2.23
C ALA A 15 16.12 6.46 2.79
N LEU A 16 16.62 5.49 2.01
CA LEU A 16 17.74 4.65 2.41
C LEU A 16 19.02 5.50 2.53
N ALA A 17 19.23 6.44 1.63
CA ALA A 17 20.32 7.41 1.71
C ALA A 17 20.23 8.26 2.99
N GLU A 18 19.04 8.77 3.33
CA GLU A 18 18.81 9.55 4.54
C GLU A 18 19.06 8.75 5.83
N ILE A 19 18.64 7.48 5.87
CA ILE A 19 18.97 6.56 6.98
C ILE A 19 20.49 6.41 7.10
N CYS A 20 21.20 6.28 5.97
CA CYS A 20 22.66 6.15 6.00
C CYS A 20 23.35 7.41 6.53
N ILE A 21 22.88 8.59 6.12
CA ILE A 21 23.40 9.88 6.63
C ILE A 21 23.18 9.97 8.15
N ASN A 22 21.97 9.65 8.63
CA ASN A 22 21.66 9.67 10.07
C ASN A 22 22.51 8.69 10.89
N LYS A 23 22.92 7.57 10.28
CA LYS A 23 23.86 6.60 10.88
C LYS A 23 25.33 7.03 10.79
N GLY A 24 25.62 8.20 10.22
CA GLY A 24 26.98 8.74 10.10
C GLY A 24 27.79 8.18 8.93
N TYR A 25 27.13 7.54 7.94
CA TYR A 25 27.80 7.15 6.71
C TYR A 25 27.98 8.36 5.78
N ASN A 26 29.07 8.34 5.01
CA ASN A 26 29.25 9.32 3.95
C ASN A 26 28.44 8.88 2.74
N VAL A 27 27.44 9.67 2.36
CA VAL A 27 26.56 9.35 1.24
C VAL A 27 26.91 10.20 0.03
N SER A 28 27.08 9.53 -1.10
CA SER A 28 27.07 10.16 -2.42
C SER A 28 26.01 9.51 -3.30
N GLY A 29 25.69 10.11 -4.44
CA GLY A 29 24.78 9.49 -5.39
C GLY A 29 24.60 10.28 -6.66
N SER A 30 23.78 9.73 -7.53
CA SER A 30 23.46 10.29 -8.83
C SER A 30 21.97 10.17 -9.11
N ASP A 31 21.43 11.13 -9.86
CA ASP A 31 20.09 11.01 -10.45
C ASP A 31 20.05 11.63 -11.84
N MET A 32 19.05 11.26 -12.64
CA MET A 32 18.86 11.82 -13.98
C MET A 32 18.28 13.24 -13.93
N GLN A 33 17.55 13.58 -12.88
CA GLN A 33 16.85 14.86 -12.76
C GLN A 33 16.99 15.44 -11.35
N GLU A 34 16.96 16.76 -11.27
CA GLU A 34 16.78 17.47 -10.01
C GLU A 34 15.40 17.19 -9.42
N SER A 35 15.31 17.17 -8.09
CA SER A 35 14.06 17.01 -7.37
C SER A 35 14.20 17.53 -5.95
N HIS A 36 13.07 17.84 -5.31
CA HIS A 36 13.05 18.22 -3.90
C HIS A 36 13.69 17.15 -2.98
N LEU A 37 13.64 15.86 -3.36
CA LEU A 37 14.29 14.78 -2.61
C LEU A 37 15.82 14.87 -2.71
N VAL A 38 16.33 15.19 -3.90
CA VAL A 38 17.77 15.45 -4.11
C VAL A 38 18.21 16.67 -3.30
N ASP A 39 17.45 17.76 -3.37
CA ASP A 39 17.75 19.00 -2.63
C ASP A 39 17.79 18.75 -1.11
N ASN A 40 16.83 17.98 -0.59
CA ASN A 40 16.79 17.59 0.81
C ASN A 40 18.06 16.83 1.22
N LEU A 41 18.46 15.80 0.45
CA LEU A 41 19.65 15.01 0.76
C LEU A 41 20.94 15.84 0.70
N ILE A 42 21.05 16.77 -0.25
CA ILE A 42 22.17 17.72 -0.31
C ILE A 42 22.21 18.57 0.96
N SER A 43 21.06 19.07 1.42
CA SER A 43 20.97 19.85 2.66
C SER A 43 21.39 19.06 3.91
N LEU A 44 21.21 17.73 3.86
CA LEU A 44 21.66 16.78 4.89
C LEU A 44 23.13 16.36 4.74
N GLY A 45 23.83 16.84 3.71
CA GLY A 45 25.27 16.62 3.51
C GLY A 45 25.65 15.55 2.48
N ALA A 46 24.68 15.01 1.73
CA ALA A 46 24.98 14.09 0.63
C ALA A 46 25.69 14.79 -0.54
N LYS A 47 26.63 14.10 -1.18
CA LYS A 47 27.27 14.56 -2.43
C LYS A 47 26.52 13.99 -3.63
N ILE A 48 25.69 14.78 -4.29
CA ILE A 48 24.85 14.31 -5.39
C ILE A 48 25.26 14.96 -6.72
N THR A 49 25.35 14.15 -7.77
CA THR A 49 25.59 14.61 -9.14
C THR A 49 24.34 14.39 -10.01
N ILE A 50 23.97 15.38 -10.82
CA ILE A 50 22.95 15.20 -11.85
C ILE A 50 23.58 14.65 -13.13
N GLY A 51 23.06 13.54 -13.61
CA GLY A 51 23.61 12.71 -14.68
C GLY A 51 24.43 11.54 -14.13
N GLN A 52 24.21 10.37 -14.73
CA GLN A 52 24.82 9.11 -14.29
C GLN A 52 26.00 8.75 -15.20
N LYS A 53 27.21 9.09 -14.78
CA LYS A 53 28.43 8.94 -15.58
C LYS A 53 29.50 8.15 -14.85
N LYS A 54 30.36 7.46 -15.60
CA LYS A 54 31.46 6.65 -15.05
C LYS A 54 32.32 7.40 -14.03
N GLU A 55 32.55 8.70 -14.20
CA GLU A 55 33.40 9.51 -13.32
C GLU A 55 32.82 9.70 -11.91
N ASN A 56 31.52 9.51 -11.71
CA ASN A 56 30.89 9.58 -10.40
C ASN A 56 31.32 8.43 -9.48
N ILE A 57 31.82 7.33 -10.06
CA ILE A 57 32.35 6.19 -9.31
C ILE A 57 33.84 6.40 -8.99
N THR A 58 34.10 7.02 -7.84
CA THR A 58 35.44 7.27 -7.31
C THR A 58 36.01 6.08 -6.54
N ASP A 59 37.33 6.04 -6.35
CA ASP A 59 38.04 4.90 -5.74
C ASP A 59 37.81 4.76 -4.23
N ASP A 60 37.30 5.80 -3.58
CA ASP A 60 36.98 5.79 -2.16
C ASP A 60 35.59 5.20 -1.85
N ILE A 61 34.77 4.91 -2.87
CA ILE A 61 33.45 4.30 -2.68
C ILE A 61 33.61 2.84 -2.21
N ASN A 62 32.90 2.48 -1.14
CA ASN A 62 32.96 1.14 -0.56
C ASN A 62 31.76 0.27 -0.95
N LEU A 63 30.62 0.89 -1.24
CA LEU A 63 29.37 0.22 -1.59
C LEU A 63 28.58 1.06 -2.59
N VAL A 64 28.04 0.39 -3.60
CA VAL A 64 27.08 0.97 -4.54
C VAL A 64 25.70 0.35 -4.31
N VAL A 65 24.73 1.20 -4.01
CA VAL A 65 23.31 0.83 -3.90
C VAL A 65 22.60 1.28 -5.17
N TYR A 66 21.83 0.39 -5.79
CA TYR A 66 21.13 0.69 -7.03
C TYR A 66 19.68 0.20 -7.01
N THR A 67 18.82 0.89 -7.75
CA THR A 67 17.44 0.46 -7.99
C THR A 67 17.37 -0.54 -9.15
N ALA A 68 16.36 -1.42 -9.14
CA ALA A 68 16.08 -2.34 -10.25
C ALA A 68 15.77 -1.62 -11.58
N ALA A 69 15.47 -0.32 -11.54
CA ALA A 69 15.26 0.50 -12.74
C ALA A 69 16.57 0.90 -13.46
N ILE A 70 17.74 0.67 -12.85
CA ILE A 70 19.02 0.98 -13.49
C ILE A 70 19.30 -0.05 -14.59
N SER A 71 19.55 0.44 -15.80
CA SER A 71 19.95 -0.38 -16.94
C SER A 71 21.32 -1.02 -16.68
N ASN A 72 21.52 -2.25 -17.17
CA ASN A 72 22.84 -2.89 -17.17
C ASN A 72 23.88 -2.14 -18.04
N GLU A 73 23.42 -1.23 -18.90
CA GLU A 73 24.26 -0.35 -19.72
C GLU A 73 24.59 0.98 -19.03
N ASN A 74 24.09 1.21 -17.81
CA ASN A 74 24.38 2.42 -17.05
C ASN A 74 25.89 2.54 -16.76
N GLU A 75 26.47 3.71 -17.05
CA GLU A 75 27.91 3.91 -16.96
C GLU A 75 28.46 3.76 -15.54
N GLU A 76 27.74 4.23 -14.52
CA GLU A 76 28.13 4.07 -13.12
C GLU A 76 28.06 2.60 -12.69
N PHE A 77 27.00 1.91 -13.08
CA PHE A 77 26.85 0.48 -12.79
C PHE A 77 28.00 -0.34 -13.39
N LEU A 78 28.34 -0.09 -14.66
CA LEU A 78 29.46 -0.73 -15.34
C LEU A 78 30.80 -0.36 -14.69
N ALA A 79 31.02 0.91 -14.35
CA ALA A 79 32.24 1.36 -13.69
C ALA A 79 32.43 0.73 -12.30
N ALA A 80 31.37 0.64 -11.51
CA ALA A 80 31.40 -0.01 -10.20
C ALA A 80 31.77 -1.49 -10.32
N LYS A 81 31.23 -2.17 -11.34
CA LYS A 81 31.54 -3.57 -11.66
C LYS A 81 33.00 -3.74 -12.11
N GLU A 82 33.49 -2.89 -13.02
CA GLU A 82 34.89 -2.90 -13.47
C GLU A 82 35.88 -2.70 -12.32
N LYS A 83 35.53 -1.83 -11.36
CA LYS A 83 36.32 -1.57 -10.15
C LYS A 83 36.14 -2.61 -9.04
N ASN A 84 35.29 -3.62 -9.24
CA ASN A 84 34.94 -4.64 -8.24
C ASN A 84 34.47 -4.05 -6.91
N ILE A 85 33.74 -2.93 -6.96
CA ILE A 85 33.11 -2.35 -5.77
C ILE A 85 31.94 -3.26 -5.35
N LEU A 86 31.69 -3.38 -4.05
CA LEU A 86 30.53 -4.13 -3.56
C LEU A 86 29.25 -3.45 -4.07
N MET A 87 28.36 -4.22 -4.69
CA MET A 87 27.10 -3.71 -5.23
C MET A 87 25.92 -4.43 -4.61
N ILE A 88 24.88 -3.70 -4.23
CA ILE A 88 23.66 -4.25 -3.64
C ILE A 88 22.43 -3.57 -4.21
N ASN A 89 21.41 -4.36 -4.53
CA ASN A 89 20.14 -3.79 -4.97
C ASN A 89 19.38 -3.18 -3.78
N ARG A 90 18.49 -2.24 -4.07
CA ARG A 90 17.67 -1.53 -3.07
C ARG A 90 16.97 -2.44 -2.06
N ALA A 91 16.34 -3.53 -2.51
CA ALA A 91 15.55 -4.39 -1.63
C ALA A 91 16.45 -5.17 -0.65
N ALA A 92 17.55 -5.70 -1.14
CA ALA A 92 18.56 -6.35 -0.31
C ALA A 92 19.22 -5.37 0.67
N PHE A 93 19.47 -4.13 0.25
CA PHE A 93 20.04 -3.10 1.13
C PHE A 93 19.08 -2.69 2.26
N LEU A 94 17.80 -2.48 1.93
CA LEU A 94 16.76 -2.28 2.93
C LEU A 94 16.72 -3.45 3.92
N GLY A 95 16.79 -4.69 3.44
CA GLY A 95 16.88 -5.86 4.30
C GLY A 95 18.06 -5.83 5.26
N GLN A 96 19.24 -5.40 4.82
CA GLN A 96 20.40 -5.24 5.72
C GLN A 96 20.15 -4.17 6.78
N ILE A 97 19.59 -3.02 6.38
CA ILE A 97 19.23 -1.95 7.31
C ILE A 97 18.21 -2.44 8.36
N MET A 98 17.22 -3.24 7.97
CA MET A 98 16.21 -3.75 8.89
C MET A 98 16.79 -4.59 10.03
N ARG A 99 17.92 -5.28 9.82
CA ARG A 99 18.59 -6.08 10.87
C ARG A 99 19.11 -5.23 12.02
N GLU A 100 19.34 -3.94 11.80
CA GLU A 100 19.81 -3.02 12.82
C GLU A 100 18.69 -2.51 13.74
N TYR A 101 17.43 -2.76 13.40
CA TYR A 101 16.27 -2.35 14.18
C TYR A 101 15.73 -3.55 14.95
N LYS A 102 15.68 -3.46 16.29
CA LYS A 102 15.15 -4.53 17.14
C LYS A 102 13.66 -4.78 16.92
N ASN A 103 12.92 -3.75 16.52
CA ASN A 103 11.50 -3.83 16.24
C ASN A 103 11.20 -3.39 14.80
N SER A 104 11.60 -4.22 13.84
CA SER A 104 11.31 -4.02 12.42
C SER A 104 10.02 -4.71 12.00
N ILE A 105 9.04 -3.92 11.57
CA ILE A 105 7.69 -4.32 11.19
C ILE A 105 7.53 -4.22 9.68
N ALA A 106 7.23 -5.33 9.03
CA ALA A 106 6.98 -5.42 7.59
C ALA A 106 5.52 -5.80 7.32
N VAL A 107 4.79 -4.93 6.63
CA VAL A 107 3.37 -5.12 6.34
C VAL A 107 3.18 -5.60 4.91
N SER A 108 2.62 -6.79 4.73
CA SER A 108 2.40 -7.43 3.44
C SER A 108 0.96 -7.95 3.26
N GLY A 109 0.70 -8.51 2.09
CA GLY A 109 -0.61 -8.98 1.62
C GLY A 109 -1.05 -8.25 0.36
N THR A 110 -1.97 -8.83 -0.41
CA THR A 110 -2.39 -8.27 -1.70
C THR A 110 -2.99 -6.86 -1.54
N HIS A 111 -3.86 -6.67 -0.55
CA HIS A 111 -4.56 -5.41 -0.26
C HIS A 111 -4.31 -4.91 1.16
N GLY A 112 -4.45 -3.59 1.37
CA GLY A 112 -4.45 -2.98 2.70
C GLY A 112 -3.07 -2.66 3.30
N LYS A 113 -1.97 -2.96 2.59
CA LYS A 113 -0.58 -2.69 3.01
C LYS A 113 -0.40 -1.25 3.49
N THR A 114 -0.64 -0.28 2.59
CA THR A 114 -0.49 1.15 2.88
C THR A 114 -1.36 1.63 4.03
N THR A 115 -2.62 1.20 4.09
CA THR A 115 -3.52 1.61 5.17
C THR A 115 -3.05 1.07 6.52
N THR A 116 -2.65 -0.20 6.59
CA THR A 116 -2.17 -0.82 7.83
C THR A 116 -0.83 -0.23 8.29
N THR A 117 0.14 -0.04 7.37
CA THR A 117 1.41 0.65 7.64
C THR A 117 1.18 2.07 8.15
N SER A 118 0.18 2.75 7.58
CA SER A 118 -0.21 4.09 7.99
C SER A 118 -0.86 4.13 9.37
N MET A 119 -1.73 3.17 9.71
CA MET A 119 -2.29 3.02 11.06
C MET A 119 -1.18 2.76 12.09
N LEU A 120 -0.23 1.87 11.78
CA LEU A 120 0.95 1.61 12.61
C LEU A 120 1.77 2.88 12.83
N SER A 121 2.01 3.64 11.75
CA SER A 121 2.72 4.91 11.81
C SER A 121 2.04 5.91 12.75
N THR A 122 0.71 6.03 12.67
CA THR A 122 -0.07 6.87 13.60
C THR A 122 0.04 6.38 15.04
N ILE A 123 -0.10 5.07 15.30
CA ILE A 123 0.03 4.51 16.64
C ILE A 123 1.40 4.78 17.24
N PHE A 124 2.48 4.51 16.50
CA PHE A 124 3.84 4.67 17.01
C PHE A 124 4.22 6.13 17.22
N ASN A 125 3.77 7.03 16.34
CA ASN A 125 3.96 8.47 16.54
C ASN A 125 3.20 8.97 17.78
N TYR A 126 1.95 8.54 17.95
CA TYR A 126 1.13 8.90 19.12
C TYR A 126 1.71 8.35 20.43
N ALA A 127 2.31 7.16 20.37
CA ALA A 127 3.00 6.53 21.50
C ALA A 127 4.43 7.06 21.73
N GLU A 128 4.84 8.10 20.99
CA GLU A 128 6.17 8.72 21.07
C GLU A 128 7.33 7.71 20.93
N LYS A 129 7.13 6.66 20.11
CA LYS A 129 8.12 5.61 19.87
C LYS A 129 9.14 5.96 18.80
N ASP A 130 8.99 7.12 18.15
CA ASP A 130 9.90 7.69 17.15
C ASP A 130 10.44 6.68 16.10
N PRO A 131 9.56 5.99 15.33
CA PRO A 131 9.98 4.98 14.36
C PRO A 131 10.55 5.59 13.08
N THR A 132 11.48 4.87 12.44
CA THR A 132 11.74 5.07 11.02
C THR A 132 10.60 4.41 10.23
N ILE A 133 10.01 5.14 9.27
CA ILE A 133 8.83 4.72 8.52
C ILE A 133 9.08 4.87 7.02
N LEU A 134 8.78 3.82 6.26
CA LEU A 134 8.74 3.80 4.79
C LEU A 134 7.36 3.32 4.30
N VAL A 135 6.61 4.21 3.66
CA VAL A 135 5.26 3.94 3.12
C VAL A 135 5.28 4.09 1.60
N GLY A 136 4.46 3.30 0.89
CA GLY A 136 4.30 3.39 -0.57
C GLY A 136 3.45 4.58 -1.01
N GLY A 137 2.72 5.22 -0.10
CA GLY A 137 1.88 6.39 -0.34
C GLY A 137 2.22 7.57 0.57
N ASN A 138 1.75 8.76 0.21
CA ASN A 138 1.94 9.97 1.02
C ASN A 138 1.00 9.94 2.23
N LEU A 139 1.59 9.98 3.43
CA LEU A 139 0.92 10.00 4.70
C LEU A 139 1.10 11.37 5.37
N SER A 140 -0.01 12.08 5.54
CA SER A 140 -0.05 13.44 6.12
C SER A 140 0.56 13.49 7.53
N THR A 141 0.38 12.44 8.35
CA THR A 141 0.90 12.40 9.72
C THR A 141 2.43 12.38 9.81
N ILE A 142 3.12 12.05 8.72
CA ILE A 142 4.59 12.10 8.65
C ILE A 142 5.09 13.10 7.61
N GLY A 143 4.20 13.90 7.02
CA GLY A 143 4.54 14.92 6.03
C GLY A 143 5.03 14.37 4.67
N GLY A 144 4.78 13.08 4.39
CA GLY A 144 5.34 12.42 3.21
C GLY A 144 5.18 10.91 3.26
N ASN A 145 6.05 10.21 2.55
CA ASN A 145 6.10 8.74 2.47
C ASN A 145 7.28 8.15 3.25
N VAL A 146 8.17 9.00 3.75
CA VAL A 146 9.36 8.62 4.49
C VAL A 146 9.43 9.48 5.74
N ARG A 147 9.79 8.87 6.87
CA ARG A 147 10.17 9.56 8.10
C ARG A 147 11.34 8.83 8.71
N ILE A 148 12.41 9.53 9.02
CA ILE A 148 13.54 8.96 9.75
C ILE A 148 13.36 9.22 11.23
N GLY A 149 13.31 8.15 12.02
CA GLY A 149 13.29 8.20 13.47
C GLY A 149 14.66 7.88 14.04
N SER A 150 14.82 8.11 15.35
CA SER A 150 16.05 7.83 16.09
C SER A 150 15.97 6.59 16.98
N SER A 151 14.82 5.89 17.00
CA SER A 151 14.59 4.71 17.83
C SER A 151 14.98 3.39 17.15
N GLU A 152 14.78 2.28 17.87
CA GLU A 152 14.95 0.91 17.38
C GLU A 152 13.73 0.38 16.61
N ASN A 153 12.73 1.23 16.33
CA ASN A 153 11.51 0.88 15.61
C ASN A 153 11.62 1.21 14.12
N PHE A 154 11.23 0.26 13.29
CA PHE A 154 11.21 0.42 11.83
C PHE A 154 9.89 -0.11 11.28
N ILE A 155 9.21 0.64 10.43
CA ILE A 155 7.91 0.25 9.87
C ILE A 155 7.99 0.41 8.35
N THR A 156 7.72 -0.66 7.59
CA THR A 156 7.72 -0.61 6.14
C THR A 156 6.57 -1.41 5.52
N GLU A 157 6.13 -0.97 4.35
CA GLU A 157 5.41 -1.86 3.43
C GLU A 157 6.37 -2.92 2.86
N ALA A 158 5.85 -4.14 2.68
CA ALA A 158 6.55 -5.26 2.06
C ALA A 158 5.71 -5.78 0.89
N CYS A 159 6.16 -5.48 -0.32
CA CYS A 159 5.48 -5.89 -1.55
C CYS A 159 6.01 -7.24 -2.03
N GLU A 160 5.06 -8.12 -2.29
CA GLU A 160 5.20 -9.46 -2.84
C GLU A 160 5.66 -9.47 -4.30
N TYR A 161 5.40 -8.39 -5.06
CA TYR A 161 5.79 -8.31 -6.47
C TYR A 161 7.29 -8.60 -6.64
N VAL A 162 7.61 -9.48 -7.60
CA VAL A 162 8.96 -9.98 -7.92
C VAL A 162 9.73 -10.52 -6.71
N ASP A 163 9.03 -11.09 -5.72
CA ASP A 163 9.61 -11.61 -4.48
C ASP A 163 10.47 -10.59 -3.72
N SER A 164 10.21 -9.29 -3.89
CA SER A 164 11.10 -8.24 -3.36
C SER A 164 11.22 -8.25 -1.83
N PHE A 165 10.12 -8.56 -1.15
CA PHE A 165 10.06 -8.76 0.30
C PHE A 165 10.89 -9.93 0.82
N LEU A 166 11.31 -10.88 -0.02
CA LEU A 166 12.15 -12.01 0.41
C LEU A 166 13.58 -11.60 0.73
N SER A 167 13.95 -10.37 0.36
CA SER A 167 15.23 -9.77 0.72
C SER A 167 15.19 -9.07 2.08
N PHE A 168 14.03 -8.99 2.74
CA PHE A 168 13.86 -8.24 3.99
C PHE A 168 14.26 -9.08 5.21
N ASN A 169 14.47 -8.43 6.35
CA ASN A 169 14.76 -9.12 7.62
C ASN A 169 13.92 -8.52 8.76
N PRO A 170 12.59 -8.75 8.74
CA PRO A 170 11.70 -8.24 9.77
C PRO A 170 11.83 -9.00 11.09
N PHE A 171 11.49 -8.32 12.19
CA PHE A 171 11.18 -8.93 13.48
C PHE A 171 9.69 -9.26 13.61
N ILE A 172 8.83 -8.45 12.99
CA ILE A 172 7.38 -8.65 12.89
C ILE A 172 6.99 -8.61 11.42
N SER A 173 6.33 -9.67 10.93
CA SER A 173 5.72 -9.69 9.60
C SER A 173 4.21 -9.78 9.72
N ILE A 174 3.51 -8.95 8.94
CA ILE A 174 2.04 -8.97 8.84
C ILE A 174 1.65 -9.46 7.44
N VAL A 175 0.70 -10.39 7.36
CA VAL A 175 0.06 -10.80 6.10
C VAL A 175 -1.45 -10.61 6.21
N LEU A 176 -1.95 -9.57 5.53
CA LEU A 176 -3.33 -9.14 5.62
C LEU A 176 -4.31 -10.04 4.84
N ASN A 177 -3.89 -10.52 3.68
CA ASN A 177 -4.67 -11.34 2.75
C ASN A 177 -3.74 -11.83 1.62
N ILE A 178 -4.14 -12.91 0.95
CA ILE A 178 -3.47 -13.42 -0.25
C ILE A 178 -4.54 -13.73 -1.31
N GLU A 179 -4.43 -13.07 -2.45
CA GLU A 179 -5.27 -13.22 -3.63
C GLU A 179 -4.40 -13.21 -4.90
N GLU A 180 -4.98 -13.64 -6.02
CA GLU A 180 -4.30 -13.57 -7.32
C GLU A 180 -4.15 -12.11 -7.78
N ASP A 181 -2.93 -11.62 -7.72
CA ASP A 181 -2.51 -10.34 -8.32
C ASP A 181 -1.09 -10.55 -8.88
N HIS A 182 -0.57 -9.56 -9.60
CA HIS A 182 0.78 -9.62 -10.16
C HIS A 182 1.03 -10.87 -11.05
N LEU A 183 0.00 -11.28 -11.81
CA LEU A 183 0.01 -12.47 -12.68
C LEU A 183 0.91 -12.32 -13.92
N ASP A 184 1.54 -11.16 -14.08
CA ASP A 184 2.66 -10.93 -14.99
C ASP A 184 3.98 -11.51 -14.47
N TYR A 185 4.07 -11.78 -13.16
CA TYR A 185 5.20 -12.43 -12.50
C TYR A 185 4.85 -13.81 -11.96
N PHE A 186 3.75 -13.93 -11.20
CA PHE A 186 3.34 -15.20 -10.59
C PHE A 186 2.52 -16.05 -11.56
N SER A 187 2.80 -17.35 -11.58
CA SER A 187 2.04 -18.34 -12.37
C SER A 187 0.64 -18.62 -11.82
N GLY A 188 0.38 -18.30 -10.56
CA GLY A 188 -0.93 -18.43 -9.91
C GLY A 188 -0.83 -18.42 -8.39
N ILE A 189 -1.97 -18.65 -7.73
CA ILE A 189 -2.12 -18.52 -6.27
C ILE A 189 -1.14 -19.36 -5.44
N GLU A 190 -0.79 -20.57 -5.89
CA GLU A 190 0.09 -21.47 -5.14
C GLU A 190 1.54 -20.96 -5.09
N GLU A 191 2.03 -20.33 -6.16
CA GLU A 191 3.34 -19.70 -6.16
C GLU A 191 3.37 -18.47 -5.24
N ILE A 192 2.29 -17.68 -5.25
CA ILE A 192 2.12 -16.53 -4.35
C ILE A 192 2.17 -17.00 -2.88
N LYS A 193 1.39 -18.03 -2.52
CA LYS A 193 1.40 -18.63 -1.17
C LYS A 193 2.79 -19.12 -0.78
N ALA A 194 3.51 -19.79 -1.69
CA ALA A 194 4.86 -20.26 -1.42
C ALA A 194 5.82 -19.09 -1.12
N SER A 195 5.71 -17.97 -1.81
CA SER A 195 6.48 -16.76 -1.51
C SER A 195 6.11 -16.16 -0.15
N PHE A 196 4.83 -16.09 0.21
CA PHE A 196 4.43 -15.64 1.56
C PHE A 196 4.89 -16.58 2.68
N ASN A 197 4.97 -17.89 2.44
CA ASN A 197 5.57 -18.83 3.41
C ASN A 197 7.07 -18.55 3.60
N LYS A 198 7.82 -18.36 2.50
CA LYS A 198 9.23 -17.96 2.57
C LYS A 198 9.41 -16.66 3.35
N PHE A 199 8.49 -15.70 3.18
CA PHE A 199 8.50 -14.44 3.92
C PHE A 199 8.32 -14.65 5.44
N GLY A 200 7.43 -15.55 5.86
CA GLY A 200 7.30 -15.96 7.27
C GLY A 200 8.58 -16.60 7.83
N LYS A 201 9.25 -17.43 7.02
CA LYS A 201 10.52 -18.11 7.36
C LYS A 201 11.73 -17.19 7.53
N LEU A 202 11.63 -15.90 7.16
CA LEU A 202 12.68 -14.91 7.39
C LEU A 202 12.70 -14.41 8.84
N LEU A 203 11.62 -14.62 9.59
CA LEU A 203 11.49 -14.15 10.95
C LEU A 203 12.42 -14.96 11.89
N PRO A 204 13.02 -14.31 12.89
CA PRO A 204 13.75 -15.02 13.95
C PRO A 204 12.77 -15.79 14.85
N GLU A 205 13.29 -16.77 15.62
CA GLU A 205 12.49 -17.60 16.55
C GLU A 205 11.69 -16.76 17.57
N ASP A 206 12.25 -15.63 18.01
CA ASP A 206 11.62 -14.69 18.95
C ASP A 206 10.77 -13.61 18.25
N GLY A 207 10.64 -13.68 16.92
CA GLY A 207 9.81 -12.79 16.11
C GLY A 207 8.33 -13.15 16.10
N TYR A 208 7.55 -12.37 15.35
CA TYR A 208 6.09 -12.54 15.25
C TYR A 208 5.60 -12.58 13.81
N PHE A 209 4.80 -13.59 13.50
CA PHE A 209 4.10 -13.72 12.23
C PHE A 209 2.60 -13.50 12.41
N ILE A 210 2.13 -12.29 12.10
CA ILE A 210 0.73 -11.88 12.28
C ILE A 210 -0.02 -12.10 10.97
N VAL A 211 -0.99 -13.01 10.97
CA VAL A 211 -1.68 -13.45 9.74
C VAL A 211 -3.20 -13.37 9.89
N ASN A 212 -3.90 -12.98 8.82
CA ASN A 212 -5.36 -12.98 8.82
C ASN A 212 -5.88 -14.42 8.75
N GLY A 213 -6.41 -14.98 9.84
CA GLY A 213 -6.91 -16.37 9.88
C GLY A 213 -8.28 -16.56 9.24
N ASP A 214 -8.97 -15.48 8.88
CA ASP A 214 -10.23 -15.57 8.15
C ASP A 214 -10.02 -15.73 6.63
N ASN A 215 -8.85 -15.35 6.12
CA ASN A 215 -8.50 -15.57 4.72
C ASN A 215 -8.13 -17.05 4.53
N GLU A 216 -8.71 -17.72 3.53
CA GLU A 216 -8.46 -19.15 3.34
C GLU A 216 -7.03 -19.43 2.82
N ASN A 217 -6.43 -18.51 2.06
CA ASN A 217 -5.11 -18.70 1.46
C ASN A 217 -3.95 -18.49 2.44
N THR A 218 -4.18 -17.81 3.58
CA THR A 218 -3.15 -17.64 4.62
C THR A 218 -2.96 -18.90 5.48
N LYS A 219 -3.88 -19.88 5.41
CA LYS A 219 -3.72 -21.14 6.14
C LYS A 219 -2.49 -21.92 5.69
N ASP A 220 -2.18 -21.83 4.39
CA ASP A 220 -1.12 -22.60 3.74
C ASP A 220 0.28 -21.98 3.89
N ILE A 221 0.40 -20.80 4.52
CA ILE A 221 1.70 -20.09 4.59
C ILE A 221 2.39 -20.24 5.95
N MET A 222 1.74 -20.88 6.92
CA MET A 222 2.19 -20.93 8.32
C MET A 222 3.12 -22.11 8.64
N TYR A 223 3.32 -23.06 7.73
CA TYR A 223 4.12 -24.26 7.99
C TYR A 223 5.63 -23.95 8.05
N ASP A 224 6.33 -24.66 8.93
CA ASP A 224 7.78 -24.53 9.16
C ASP A 224 8.23 -23.07 9.40
N VAL A 225 7.40 -22.27 10.07
CA VAL A 225 7.76 -20.92 10.54
C VAL A 225 8.15 -21.02 12.01
N ASP A 226 9.39 -20.67 12.35
CA ASP A 226 9.93 -20.80 13.71
C ASP A 226 9.40 -19.70 14.65
N ALA A 227 9.00 -18.55 14.10
CA ALA A 227 8.49 -17.41 14.84
C ALA A 227 7.10 -17.67 15.48
N THR A 228 6.73 -16.82 16.45
CA THR A 228 5.40 -16.89 17.06
C THR A 228 4.32 -16.47 16.06
N ILE A 229 3.44 -17.40 15.69
CA ILE A 229 2.30 -17.11 14.82
C ILE A 229 1.13 -16.53 15.64
N ILE A 230 0.52 -15.46 15.13
CA ILE A 230 -0.68 -14.84 15.70
C ILE A 230 -1.73 -14.70 14.60
N LYS A 231 -2.83 -15.45 14.71
CA LYS A 231 -3.97 -15.32 13.79
C LYS A 231 -4.91 -14.22 14.25
N PHE A 232 -5.30 -13.31 13.36
CA PHE A 232 -6.36 -12.33 13.62
C PHE A 232 -7.55 -12.52 12.68
N GLY A 233 -8.76 -12.22 13.16
CA GLY A 233 -9.99 -12.33 12.37
C GLY A 233 -11.24 -12.41 13.25
N GLN A 234 -12.39 -12.70 12.64
CA GLN A 234 -13.68 -12.86 13.32
C GLN A 234 -13.94 -14.30 13.79
N LYS A 235 -13.27 -15.30 13.21
CA LYS A 235 -13.45 -16.71 13.62
C LYS A 235 -12.90 -16.94 15.03
N ASP A 236 -13.56 -17.81 15.80
CA ASP A 236 -13.22 -18.12 17.20
C ASP A 236 -11.90 -18.90 17.36
N ASP A 237 -11.38 -19.49 16.28
CA ASP A 237 -10.10 -20.20 16.29
C ASP A 237 -8.89 -19.27 16.06
N ASN A 238 -9.13 -17.95 15.92
CA ASN A 238 -8.08 -16.93 15.87
C ASN A 238 -7.55 -16.59 17.27
N ASP A 239 -6.28 -16.17 17.36
CA ASP A 239 -5.69 -15.67 18.61
C ASP A 239 -6.20 -14.27 18.96
N ALA A 240 -6.43 -13.45 17.93
CA ALA A 240 -6.97 -12.10 18.03
C ALA A 240 -8.35 -12.03 17.36
N ILE A 241 -9.41 -12.03 18.19
CA ILE A 241 -10.80 -12.16 17.76
C ILE A 241 -11.47 -10.79 17.69
N ILE A 242 -11.88 -10.42 16.47
CA ILE A 242 -12.69 -9.25 16.14
C ILE A 242 -14.16 -9.62 16.35
N SER A 243 -14.88 -8.86 17.17
CA SER A 243 -16.29 -9.13 17.48
C SER A 243 -17.10 -7.86 17.64
N GLU A 244 -18.43 -8.00 17.69
CA GLU A 244 -19.38 -6.90 17.92
C GLU A 244 -19.16 -5.70 16.98
N ILE A 245 -18.92 -5.97 15.70
CA ILE A 245 -18.76 -4.91 14.68
C ILE A 245 -20.10 -4.20 14.51
N ARG A 246 -20.08 -2.88 14.71
CA ARG A 246 -21.22 -1.99 14.51
C ARG A 246 -20.75 -0.71 13.85
N TYR A 247 -21.67 0.02 13.23
CA TYR A 247 -21.38 1.29 12.55
C TYR A 247 -22.15 2.42 13.23
N ASP A 248 -21.53 3.60 13.36
CA ASP A 248 -22.23 4.81 13.79
C ASP A 248 -23.05 5.44 12.65
N GLU A 249 -23.72 6.56 12.94
CA GLU A 249 -24.56 7.29 11.99
C GLU A 249 -23.77 7.85 10.80
N ASP A 250 -22.48 8.11 10.98
CA ASP A 250 -21.57 8.58 9.95
C ASP A 250 -20.93 7.43 9.15
N GLY A 251 -21.23 6.17 9.50
CA GLY A 251 -20.75 4.94 8.86
C GLY A 251 -19.37 4.47 9.32
N PHE A 252 -18.83 5.01 10.42
CA PHE A 252 -17.57 4.56 10.99
C PHE A 252 -17.75 3.31 11.86
N ALA A 253 -16.81 2.37 11.73
CA ALA A 253 -16.89 1.10 12.44
C ALA A 253 -16.40 1.22 13.89
N MET A 254 -17.10 0.52 14.79
CA MET A 254 -16.65 0.18 16.14
C MET A 254 -16.62 -1.34 16.28
N PHE A 255 -15.63 -1.87 16.98
CA PHE A 255 -15.51 -3.31 17.20
C PHE A 255 -14.80 -3.61 18.52
N LYS A 256 -15.04 -4.79 19.09
CA LYS A 256 -14.26 -5.33 20.20
C LYS A 256 -13.13 -6.21 19.69
N LEU A 257 -12.01 -6.18 20.40
CA LEU A 257 -10.86 -7.05 20.13
C LEU A 257 -10.48 -7.83 21.39
N ASN A 258 -10.47 -9.15 21.30
CA ASN A 258 -9.89 -10.04 22.31
C ASN A 258 -8.57 -10.60 21.76
N TYR A 259 -7.51 -10.64 22.58
CA TYR A 259 -6.24 -11.24 22.21
C TYR A 259 -5.80 -12.26 23.26
N LYS A 260 -5.70 -13.54 22.87
CA LYS A 260 -5.33 -14.67 23.73
C LYS A 260 -6.14 -14.71 25.04
N GLY A 261 -7.45 -14.49 24.95
CA GLY A 261 -8.38 -14.47 26.08
C GLY A 261 -8.46 -13.13 26.80
N VAL A 262 -7.54 -12.19 26.56
CA VAL A 262 -7.56 -10.85 27.16
C VAL A 262 -8.42 -9.92 26.34
N ASN A 263 -9.47 -9.36 26.95
CA ASN A 263 -10.30 -8.35 26.31
C ASN A 263 -9.55 -7.02 26.25
N LEU A 264 -9.18 -6.56 25.05
CA LEU A 264 -8.49 -5.28 24.84
C LEU A 264 -9.47 -4.09 24.84
N GLY A 265 -10.76 -4.34 24.84
CA GLY A 265 -11.83 -3.34 24.85
C GLY A 265 -12.40 -3.06 23.46
N THR A 266 -13.04 -1.91 23.33
CA THR A 266 -13.65 -1.42 22.07
C THR A 266 -12.73 -0.44 21.37
N PHE A 267 -12.59 -0.60 20.06
CA PHE A 267 -11.89 0.30 19.16
C PHE A 267 -12.88 1.01 18.26
N GLU A 268 -12.65 2.28 18.01
CA GLU A 268 -13.47 3.16 17.17
C GLU A 268 -12.61 3.65 16.02
N LEU A 269 -13.03 3.40 14.78
CA LEU A 269 -12.33 3.87 13.59
C LEU A 269 -12.85 5.24 13.17
N SER A 270 -12.03 6.00 12.44
CA SER A 270 -12.49 7.18 11.68
C SER A 270 -12.30 6.99 10.17
N VAL A 271 -12.32 5.72 9.72
CA VAL A 271 -12.22 5.30 8.33
C VAL A 271 -13.28 4.26 8.01
N TYR A 272 -13.62 4.14 6.74
CA TYR A 272 -14.78 3.39 6.28
C TYR A 272 -14.50 1.92 5.98
N GLY A 273 -15.53 1.09 6.14
CA GLY A 273 -15.55 -0.27 5.62
C GLY A 273 -14.96 -1.35 6.54
N LEU A 274 -15.50 -2.57 6.40
CA LEU A 274 -15.10 -3.75 7.17
C LEU A 274 -13.61 -4.09 6.98
N HIS A 275 -13.08 -3.93 5.77
CA HIS A 275 -11.66 -4.18 5.49
C HIS A 275 -10.73 -3.35 6.38
N ASN A 276 -11.14 -2.12 6.78
CA ASN A 276 -10.36 -1.31 7.70
C ASN A 276 -10.44 -1.76 9.15
N VAL A 277 -11.46 -2.53 9.54
CA VAL A 277 -11.47 -3.24 10.83
C VAL A 277 -10.37 -4.31 10.86
N TYR A 278 -10.20 -5.07 9.78
CA TYR A 278 -9.11 -6.05 9.65
C TYR A 278 -7.73 -5.38 9.63
N ASN A 279 -7.55 -4.31 8.85
CA ASN A 279 -6.32 -3.52 8.84
C ASN A 279 -5.98 -2.99 10.23
N ALA A 280 -6.98 -2.45 10.95
CA ALA A 280 -6.80 -1.94 12.30
C ALA A 280 -6.46 -3.06 13.28
N ALA A 281 -7.12 -4.22 13.22
CA ALA A 281 -6.81 -5.35 14.08
C ALA A 281 -5.36 -5.81 13.90
N ALA A 282 -4.87 -5.93 12.67
CA ALA A 282 -3.48 -6.27 12.39
C ALA A 282 -2.50 -5.24 12.97
N ALA A 283 -2.77 -3.95 12.78
CA ALA A 283 -1.96 -2.86 13.33
C ALA A 283 -1.96 -2.87 14.87
N ILE A 284 -3.13 -3.04 15.49
CA ILE A 284 -3.28 -3.12 16.95
C ILE A 284 -2.45 -4.27 17.53
N ILE A 285 -2.55 -5.47 16.95
CA ILE A 285 -1.81 -6.64 17.43
C ILE A 285 -0.29 -6.43 17.29
N ALA A 286 0.17 -5.90 16.16
CA ALA A 286 1.58 -5.56 15.97
C ALA A 286 2.07 -4.51 16.99
N SER A 287 1.25 -3.51 17.33
CA SER A 287 1.55 -2.53 18.37
C SER A 287 1.56 -3.12 19.78
N ILE A 288 0.66 -4.07 20.09
CA ILE A 288 0.64 -4.76 21.39
C ILE A 288 1.92 -5.59 21.58
N VAL A 289 2.33 -6.39 20.58
CA VAL A 289 3.59 -7.17 20.69
C VAL A 289 4.84 -6.28 20.66
N SER A 290 4.70 -5.04 20.17
CA SER A 290 5.70 -3.97 20.29
C SER A 290 5.68 -3.23 21.64
N ASN A 291 4.93 -3.74 22.63
CA ASN A 291 4.81 -3.17 23.98
C ASN A 291 4.24 -1.74 24.00
N ILE A 292 3.24 -1.46 23.16
CA ILE A 292 2.43 -0.24 23.25
C ILE A 292 1.13 -0.56 24.01
N GLU A 293 0.79 0.28 24.99
CA GLU A 293 -0.39 0.06 25.82
C GLU A 293 -1.70 0.18 25.02
N ALA A 294 -2.66 -0.71 25.29
CA ALA A 294 -3.93 -0.77 24.57
C ALA A 294 -4.71 0.57 24.56
N ASP A 295 -4.66 1.32 25.65
CA ASP A 295 -5.37 2.61 25.75
C ASP A 295 -4.71 3.71 24.91
N VAL A 296 -3.39 3.66 24.72
CA VAL A 296 -2.67 4.54 23.78
C VAL A 296 -3.06 4.17 22.35
N ILE A 297 -3.09 2.87 22.03
CA ILE A 297 -3.48 2.37 20.70
C ILE A 297 -4.92 2.79 20.35
N LYS A 298 -5.88 2.66 21.28
CA LYS A 298 -7.28 3.08 21.06
C LYS A 298 -7.38 4.55 20.66
N LYS A 299 -6.67 5.44 21.36
CA LYS A 299 -6.67 6.88 21.06
C LYS A 299 -6.08 7.14 19.68
N ALA A 300 -4.93 6.54 19.37
CA ALA A 300 -4.27 6.73 18.10
C ALA A 300 -5.11 6.21 16.91
N ILE A 301 -5.75 5.04 17.04
CA ILE A 301 -6.63 4.48 16.01
C ILE A 301 -7.84 5.38 15.77
N LYS A 302 -8.42 5.99 16.82
CA LYS A 302 -9.52 6.93 16.68
C LYS A 302 -9.11 8.23 15.98
N GLU A 303 -7.86 8.67 16.17
CA GLU A 303 -7.32 9.86 15.51
C GLU A 303 -6.96 9.62 14.03
N TYR A 304 -6.72 8.38 13.64
CA TYR A 304 -6.37 8.04 12.26
C TYR A 304 -7.50 8.37 11.26
N LYS A 305 -7.22 9.25 10.29
CA LYS A 305 -8.20 9.74 9.29
C LYS A 305 -8.00 9.18 7.87
N GLY A 306 -7.18 8.15 7.71
CA GLY A 306 -6.92 7.53 6.41
C GLY A 306 -5.69 8.07 5.67
N VAL A 307 -5.50 7.59 4.46
CA VAL A 307 -4.48 8.01 3.49
C VAL A 307 -5.17 8.64 2.29
N GLY A 308 -4.50 9.57 1.61
CA GLY A 308 -5.01 10.12 0.35
C GLY A 308 -5.42 9.01 -0.62
N ARG A 309 -6.51 9.25 -1.35
CA ARG A 309 -7.13 8.32 -2.30
C ARG A 309 -7.58 6.99 -1.70
N ARG A 310 -7.80 6.86 -0.38
CA ARG A 310 -8.38 5.67 0.25
C ARG A 310 -9.69 6.06 0.93
N PHE A 311 -10.80 5.91 0.20
CA PHE A 311 -12.11 6.45 0.54
C PHE A 311 -12.04 7.95 0.95
N GLU A 312 -11.32 8.74 0.15
CA GLU A 312 -11.05 10.14 0.45
C GLU A 312 -12.27 11.00 0.08
N LYS A 313 -12.88 11.66 1.06
CA LYS A 313 -13.91 12.68 0.79
C LYS A 313 -13.26 13.90 0.15
N LYS A 314 -13.56 14.16 -1.13
CA LYS A 314 -13.02 15.29 -1.90
C LYS A 314 -13.83 16.58 -1.69
N GLY A 315 -15.14 16.46 -1.48
CA GLY A 315 -16.03 17.61 -1.29
C GLY A 315 -17.46 17.32 -1.68
N TYR A 316 -18.24 18.38 -1.90
CA TYR A 316 -19.64 18.30 -2.32
C TYR A 316 -19.88 19.07 -3.62
N PHE A 317 -20.56 18.44 -4.57
CA PHE A 317 -21.07 19.10 -5.78
C PHE A 317 -22.60 19.06 -5.75
N LYS A 318 -23.28 20.21 -5.66
CA LYS A 318 -24.76 20.28 -5.58
C LYS A 318 -25.37 19.33 -4.52
N ASN A 319 -24.75 19.24 -3.34
CA ASN A 319 -25.12 18.32 -2.25
C ASN A 319 -24.89 16.81 -2.57
N THR A 320 -24.27 16.47 -3.70
CA THR A 320 -23.70 15.14 -3.96
C THR A 320 -22.34 15.02 -3.28
N LEU A 321 -22.12 13.98 -2.49
CA LEU A 321 -20.80 13.72 -1.90
C LEU A 321 -19.86 13.13 -2.97
N VAL A 322 -18.67 13.72 -3.12
CA VAL A 322 -17.62 13.24 -4.05
C VAL A 322 -16.52 12.55 -3.24
N VAL A 323 -16.26 11.28 -3.57
CA VAL A 323 -15.22 10.44 -2.95
C VAL A 323 -14.24 9.95 -4.01
N ASP A 324 -12.96 9.87 -3.67
CA ASP A 324 -11.93 9.20 -4.49
C ASP A 324 -11.38 7.96 -3.78
N ASP A 325 -11.19 6.88 -4.54
CA ASP A 325 -10.61 5.64 -4.05
C ASP A 325 -9.62 5.03 -5.06
N TYR A 326 -8.49 4.56 -4.55
CA TYR A 326 -7.41 3.93 -5.30
C TYR A 326 -7.73 2.48 -5.71
N ALA A 327 -8.85 1.93 -5.23
CA ALA A 327 -9.31 0.58 -5.53
C ALA A 327 -9.26 0.27 -7.03
N HIS A 328 -8.47 -0.74 -7.39
CA HIS A 328 -8.23 -1.16 -8.76
C HIS A 328 -8.23 -2.68 -8.93
N HIS A 329 -8.31 -3.43 -7.83
CA HIS A 329 -8.59 -4.86 -7.83
C HIS A 329 -10.09 -5.11 -7.53
N PRO A 330 -10.75 -6.16 -8.08
CA PRO A 330 -12.16 -6.44 -7.83
C PRO A 330 -12.56 -6.48 -6.35
N THR A 331 -11.71 -7.08 -5.50
CA THR A 331 -11.93 -7.14 -4.05
C THR A 331 -11.95 -5.76 -3.40
N GLU A 332 -11.03 -4.87 -3.81
CA GLU A 332 -10.96 -3.49 -3.33
C GLU A 332 -12.20 -2.71 -3.78
N VAL A 333 -12.57 -2.82 -5.06
CA VAL A 333 -13.76 -2.16 -5.61
C VAL A 333 -14.99 -2.59 -4.82
N LYS A 334 -15.20 -3.90 -4.64
CA LYS A 334 -16.34 -4.44 -3.89
C LYS A 334 -16.36 -3.92 -2.45
N ALA A 335 -15.21 -3.86 -1.78
CA ALA A 335 -15.09 -3.35 -0.42
C ALA A 335 -15.43 -1.86 -0.32
N THR A 336 -14.93 -1.04 -1.26
CA THR A 336 -15.23 0.39 -1.36
C THR A 336 -16.72 0.62 -1.62
N LEU A 337 -17.31 -0.09 -2.58
CA LEU A 337 -18.74 0.09 -2.88
C LEU A 337 -19.66 -0.43 -1.78
N SER A 338 -19.25 -1.48 -1.06
CA SER A 338 -20.01 -1.95 0.10
C SER A 338 -20.01 -0.92 1.23
N ALA A 339 -18.89 -0.25 1.48
CA ALA A 339 -18.80 0.83 2.47
C ALA A 339 -19.60 2.07 2.01
N ALA A 340 -19.54 2.40 0.73
CA ALA A 340 -20.32 3.51 0.18
C ALA A 340 -21.82 3.27 0.22
N LYS A 341 -22.26 2.01 0.05
CA LYS A 341 -23.67 1.64 0.13
C LYS A 341 -24.27 1.94 1.50
N THR A 342 -23.49 1.91 2.58
CA THR A 342 -23.98 2.29 3.93
C THR A 342 -24.06 3.81 4.13
N LEU A 343 -23.38 4.59 3.29
CA LEU A 343 -23.34 6.05 3.35
C LEU A 343 -24.31 6.73 2.38
N LYS A 344 -24.72 6.04 1.31
CA LYS A 344 -25.52 6.65 0.24
C LYS A 344 -26.88 7.09 0.78
N LYS A 345 -27.31 8.29 0.39
CA LYS A 345 -28.63 8.85 0.70
C LYS A 345 -29.59 8.69 -0.47
N ASN A 346 -29.11 8.90 -1.70
CA ASN A 346 -29.82 8.62 -2.95
C ASN A 346 -29.07 7.56 -3.78
N LYS A 347 -28.61 7.89 -4.99
CA LYS A 347 -27.92 6.94 -5.88
C LYS A 347 -26.42 6.91 -5.59
N LEU A 348 -25.84 5.71 -5.64
CA LEU A 348 -24.41 5.47 -5.65
C LEU A 348 -23.93 5.35 -7.11
N TRP A 349 -23.18 6.36 -7.53
CA TRP A 349 -22.49 6.44 -8.81
C TRP A 349 -21.03 6.00 -8.65
N VAL A 350 -20.55 5.21 -9.59
CA VAL A 350 -19.15 4.78 -9.64
C VAL A 350 -18.58 5.11 -11.00
N VAL A 351 -17.48 5.85 -11.01
CA VAL A 351 -16.67 6.09 -12.20
C VAL A 351 -15.39 5.29 -12.04
N PHE A 352 -15.27 4.21 -12.80
CA PHE A 352 -14.15 3.28 -12.69
C PHE A 352 -13.24 3.34 -13.91
N GLN A 353 -11.94 3.47 -13.65
CA GLN A 353 -10.90 3.33 -14.66
C GLN A 353 -10.15 2.01 -14.43
N PRO A 354 -10.31 1.01 -15.30
CA PRO A 354 -9.51 -0.20 -15.24
C PRO A 354 -8.02 0.15 -15.33
N HIS A 355 -7.19 -0.54 -14.54
CA HIS A 355 -5.75 -0.35 -14.50
C HIS A 355 -5.06 -1.59 -15.07
N THR A 356 -4.27 -1.38 -16.13
CA THR A 356 -3.56 -2.38 -16.97
C THR A 356 -4.46 -3.34 -17.75
N TYR A 357 -4.00 -3.73 -18.95
CA TYR A 357 -4.69 -4.66 -19.82
C TYR A 357 -4.60 -6.08 -19.28
N SER A 358 -3.41 -6.47 -18.81
CA SER A 358 -3.15 -7.79 -18.19
C SER A 358 -4.15 -8.13 -17.08
N ARG A 359 -4.30 -7.22 -16.11
CA ARG A 359 -5.21 -7.38 -14.97
C ARG A 359 -6.67 -7.39 -15.41
N THR A 360 -7.06 -6.44 -16.28
CA THR A 360 -8.43 -6.38 -16.78
C THR A 360 -8.84 -7.68 -17.47
N LYS A 361 -7.92 -8.29 -18.24
CA LYS A 361 -8.14 -9.57 -18.91
C LYS A 361 -8.22 -10.73 -17.92
N ALA A 362 -7.25 -10.82 -17.01
CA ALA A 362 -7.15 -11.93 -16.06
C ALA A 362 -8.34 -11.98 -15.09
N LEU A 363 -8.79 -10.81 -14.61
CA LEU A 363 -9.82 -10.68 -13.59
C LEU A 363 -11.17 -10.19 -14.15
N LEU A 364 -11.39 -10.38 -15.45
CA LEU A 364 -12.54 -9.80 -16.16
C LEU A 364 -13.88 -10.26 -15.56
N LYS A 365 -13.96 -11.51 -15.10
CA LYS A 365 -15.16 -12.08 -14.49
C LYS A 365 -15.39 -11.50 -13.10
N GLU A 366 -14.34 -11.41 -12.31
CA GLU A 366 -14.32 -10.91 -10.95
C GLU A 366 -14.70 -9.42 -10.93
N PHE A 367 -14.18 -8.63 -11.87
CA PHE A 367 -14.62 -7.24 -12.06
C PHE A 367 -16.10 -7.16 -12.37
N ALA A 368 -16.64 -8.02 -13.22
CA ALA A 368 -18.06 -8.01 -13.56
C ALA A 368 -18.98 -8.32 -12.35
N GLU A 369 -18.42 -8.86 -11.26
CA GLU A 369 -19.13 -9.14 -10.01
C GLU A 369 -18.85 -8.09 -8.91
N ALA A 370 -17.92 -7.17 -9.11
CA ALA A 370 -17.48 -6.21 -8.09
C ALA A 370 -18.44 -5.01 -7.91
N PHE A 371 -19.29 -4.72 -8.90
CA PHE A 371 -20.05 -3.46 -8.96
C PHE A 371 -21.50 -3.54 -8.46
N TYR A 372 -21.98 -4.68 -7.96
CA TYR A 372 -23.38 -4.87 -7.56
C TYR A 372 -23.90 -3.91 -6.46
N SER A 373 -23.02 -3.25 -5.73
CA SER A 373 -23.44 -2.26 -4.72
C SER A 373 -23.76 -0.89 -5.33
N ALA A 374 -23.29 -0.61 -6.55
CA ALA A 374 -23.54 0.64 -7.26
C ALA A 374 -24.91 0.66 -7.94
N ASP A 375 -25.55 1.83 -7.98
CA ASP A 375 -26.78 2.03 -8.75
C ASP A 375 -26.49 2.43 -10.20
N LYS A 376 -25.35 3.10 -10.44
CA LYS A 376 -24.88 3.53 -11.76
C LYS A 376 -23.37 3.35 -11.88
N VAL A 377 -22.92 2.76 -12.98
CA VAL A 377 -21.49 2.53 -13.26
C VAL A 377 -21.10 3.20 -14.57
N ILE A 378 -20.01 3.97 -14.53
CA ILE A 378 -19.37 4.56 -15.70
C ILE A 378 -17.99 3.94 -15.81
N ILE A 379 -17.69 3.33 -16.97
CA ILE A 379 -16.39 2.74 -17.27
C ILE A 379 -15.69 3.59 -18.32
N THR A 380 -14.45 3.99 -18.04
CA THR A 380 -13.57 4.73 -18.96
C THR A 380 -12.53 3.81 -19.62
N ASP A 381 -11.77 4.32 -20.58
CA ASP A 381 -10.63 3.60 -21.17
C ASP A 381 -9.65 3.04 -20.13
N ILE A 382 -9.09 1.87 -20.44
CA ILE A 382 -8.08 1.19 -19.61
C ILE A 382 -6.85 2.10 -19.49
N TYR A 383 -6.43 2.39 -18.27
CA TYR A 383 -5.17 3.05 -18.01
C TYR A 383 -4.03 2.04 -18.17
N ALA A 384 -3.27 2.16 -19.26
CA ALA A 384 -2.22 1.21 -19.63
C ALA A 384 -1.04 1.13 -18.64
N ALA A 385 -0.83 2.17 -17.83
CA ALA A 385 0.39 2.37 -17.06
C ALA A 385 1.66 2.22 -17.94
N ARG A 386 2.35 1.06 -17.87
CA ARG A 386 3.56 0.75 -18.63
C ARG A 386 3.33 -0.21 -19.81
N GLU A 387 2.12 -0.73 -19.96
CA GLU A 387 1.81 -1.76 -20.94
C GLU A 387 1.56 -1.17 -22.34
N LYS A 388 1.87 -1.97 -23.36
CA LYS A 388 1.36 -1.74 -24.71
C LYS A 388 0.02 -2.44 -24.84
N ASN A 389 -0.93 -1.81 -25.52
CA ASN A 389 -2.23 -2.42 -25.77
C ASN A 389 -2.05 -3.74 -26.56
N PRO A 390 -2.44 -4.90 -25.99
CA PRO A 390 -2.32 -6.20 -26.65
C PRO A 390 -3.35 -6.40 -27.77
N GLY A 391 -4.41 -5.58 -27.82
CA GLY A 391 -5.48 -5.64 -28.82
C GLY A 391 -6.55 -6.70 -28.56
N ASP A 392 -6.44 -7.48 -27.49
CA ASP A 392 -7.33 -8.59 -27.15
C ASP A 392 -8.23 -8.35 -25.92
N ILE A 393 -8.13 -7.16 -25.30
CA ILE A 393 -8.97 -6.72 -24.18
C ILE A 393 -9.17 -5.20 -24.22
N SER A 394 -10.38 -4.77 -23.87
CA SER A 394 -10.79 -3.37 -23.79
C SER A 394 -11.79 -3.15 -22.66
N SER A 395 -12.00 -1.88 -22.27
CA SER A 395 -13.05 -1.54 -21.30
C SER A 395 -14.45 -1.94 -21.76
N LYS A 396 -14.68 -2.08 -23.08
CA LYS A 396 -15.97 -2.49 -23.63
C LYS A 396 -16.30 -3.94 -23.29
N ASP A 397 -15.29 -4.81 -23.18
CA ASP A 397 -15.49 -6.21 -22.78
C ASP A 397 -16.02 -6.31 -21.34
N LEU A 398 -15.52 -5.44 -20.45
CA LEU A 398 -16.03 -5.33 -19.09
C LEU A 398 -17.46 -4.76 -19.06
N VAL A 399 -17.72 -3.72 -19.85
CA VAL A 399 -19.06 -3.13 -19.98
C VAL A 399 -20.08 -4.15 -20.47
N GLU A 400 -19.74 -4.96 -21.47
CA GLU A 400 -20.60 -6.03 -21.98
C GLU A 400 -20.92 -7.06 -20.89
N LYS A 401 -19.91 -7.51 -20.12
CA LYS A 401 -20.15 -8.43 -19.00
C LYS A 401 -21.00 -7.82 -17.89
N LEU A 402 -20.76 -6.57 -17.52
CA LEU A 402 -21.56 -5.85 -16.52
C LEU A 402 -23.02 -5.73 -16.98
N TYR A 403 -23.23 -5.42 -18.25
CA TYR A 403 -24.56 -5.38 -18.86
C TYR A 403 -25.26 -6.75 -18.79
N HIS A 404 -24.56 -7.85 -19.11
CA HIS A 404 -25.10 -9.22 -18.97
C HIS A 404 -25.39 -9.60 -17.51
N ASN A 405 -24.69 -8.99 -16.54
CA ASN A 405 -24.96 -9.13 -15.11
C ASN A 405 -26.06 -8.17 -14.60
N ASN A 406 -26.80 -7.50 -15.48
CA ASN A 406 -27.86 -6.53 -15.16
C ASN A 406 -27.36 -5.33 -14.33
N VAL A 407 -26.09 -4.95 -14.48
CA VAL A 407 -25.56 -3.72 -13.91
C VAL A 407 -25.87 -2.56 -14.86
N ASP A 408 -26.38 -1.46 -14.33
CA ASP A 408 -26.61 -0.22 -15.08
C ASP A 408 -25.27 0.46 -15.37
N VAL A 409 -24.69 0.11 -16.53
CA VAL A 409 -23.34 0.50 -16.92
C VAL A 409 -23.36 1.33 -18.21
N THR A 410 -22.51 2.36 -18.26
CA THR A 410 -22.26 3.15 -19.46
C THR A 410 -20.77 3.27 -19.73
N TYR A 411 -20.37 3.12 -20.98
CA TYR A 411 -19.01 3.38 -21.43
C TYR A 411 -18.85 4.83 -21.84
N ILE A 412 -17.90 5.56 -21.23
CA ILE A 412 -17.55 6.93 -21.60
C ILE A 412 -16.02 7.05 -21.59
N PRO A 413 -15.35 7.24 -22.74
CA PRO A 413 -13.90 7.07 -22.86
C PRO A 413 -13.06 8.19 -22.25
N THR A 414 -13.55 9.43 -22.25
CA THR A 414 -12.77 10.61 -21.86
C THR A 414 -13.26 11.25 -20.56
N PHE A 415 -12.35 11.84 -19.81
CA PHE A 415 -12.67 12.45 -18.51
C PHE A 415 -13.58 13.67 -18.66
N GLU A 416 -13.40 14.44 -19.73
CA GLU A 416 -14.21 15.61 -20.06
C GLU A 416 -15.66 15.23 -20.39
N GLU A 417 -15.86 14.13 -21.11
CA GLU A 417 -17.20 13.59 -21.40
C GLU A 417 -17.87 13.05 -20.13
N ILE A 418 -17.12 12.36 -19.27
CA ILE A 418 -17.61 11.85 -17.99
C ILE A 418 -18.06 13.02 -17.10
N GLU A 419 -17.23 14.05 -16.96
CA GLU A 419 -17.57 15.25 -16.19
C GLU A 419 -18.86 15.90 -16.73
N SER A 420 -18.93 16.11 -18.04
CA SER A 420 -20.09 16.69 -18.72
C SER A 420 -21.36 15.86 -18.52
N TYR A 421 -21.23 14.54 -18.52
CA TYR A 421 -22.33 13.62 -18.27
C TYR A 421 -22.80 13.70 -16.82
N LEU A 422 -21.88 13.68 -15.86
CA LEU A 422 -22.20 13.74 -14.44
C LEU A 422 -22.86 15.06 -14.04
N ARG A 423 -22.37 16.20 -14.53
CA ARG A 423 -22.97 17.52 -14.26
C ARG A 423 -24.43 17.64 -14.70
N LYS A 424 -24.84 16.86 -15.71
CA LYS A 424 -26.21 16.82 -16.26
C LYS A 424 -27.11 15.82 -15.54
N ASN A 425 -26.57 14.72 -15.01
CA ASN A 425 -27.35 13.57 -14.55
C ASN A 425 -27.33 13.37 -13.02
N LEU A 426 -26.37 13.96 -12.29
CA LEU A 426 -26.33 13.86 -10.83
C LEU A 426 -27.50 14.60 -10.20
N GLU A 427 -28.11 13.95 -9.21
CA GLU A 427 -29.17 14.49 -8.37
C GLU A 427 -28.63 14.85 -6.98
N ALA A 428 -29.36 15.70 -6.24
CA ALA A 428 -29.01 16.00 -4.86
C ALA A 428 -28.98 14.72 -4.01
N ASP A 429 -28.09 14.69 -3.00
CA ASP A 429 -27.92 13.56 -2.09
C ASP A 429 -27.41 12.25 -2.74
N ASP A 430 -27.01 12.31 -4.02
CA ASP A 430 -26.21 11.25 -4.63
C ASP A 430 -24.84 11.11 -3.94
N LEU A 431 -24.23 9.94 -4.09
CA LEU A 431 -22.83 9.68 -3.74
C LEU A 431 -22.10 9.28 -5.01
N ILE A 432 -21.01 9.95 -5.33
CA ILE A 432 -20.13 9.56 -6.44
C ILE A 432 -18.76 9.14 -5.95
N ILE A 433 -18.26 8.04 -6.52
CA ILE A 433 -16.92 7.53 -6.28
C ILE A 433 -16.16 7.47 -7.58
N THR A 434 -15.02 8.16 -7.64
CA THR A 434 -13.98 7.88 -8.64
C THR A 434 -13.10 6.76 -8.12
N CYS A 435 -12.93 5.70 -8.91
CA CYS A 435 -12.29 4.46 -8.46
C CYS A 435 -11.22 4.02 -9.47
N GLY A 436 -9.97 3.89 -9.01
CA GLY A 436 -8.87 3.36 -9.81
C GLY A 436 -7.51 3.96 -9.47
N ALA A 437 -6.44 3.21 -9.71
CA ALA A 437 -5.07 3.63 -9.43
C ALA A 437 -4.55 4.75 -10.36
N GLY A 438 -5.12 4.87 -11.56
CA GLY A 438 -4.78 5.86 -12.57
C GLY A 438 -5.24 7.29 -12.25
N PRO A 439 -5.28 8.18 -13.26
CA PRO A 439 -5.63 9.59 -13.09
C PRO A 439 -7.14 9.86 -12.89
N ILE A 440 -7.97 8.84 -12.68
CA ILE A 440 -9.43 8.95 -12.56
C ILE A 440 -9.92 9.91 -11.48
N TYR A 441 -9.14 10.12 -10.42
CA TYR A 441 -9.41 11.10 -9.36
C TYR A 441 -9.64 12.52 -9.90
N LYS A 442 -9.05 12.84 -11.05
CA LYS A 442 -9.20 14.14 -11.72
C LYS A 442 -10.64 14.42 -12.14
N VAL A 443 -11.45 13.39 -12.40
CA VAL A 443 -12.88 13.57 -12.70
C VAL A 443 -13.61 14.15 -11.48
N GLY A 444 -13.34 13.60 -10.29
CA GLY A 444 -13.90 14.09 -9.04
C GLY A 444 -13.44 15.51 -8.72
N GLU A 445 -12.15 15.80 -8.91
CA GLU A 445 -11.61 17.16 -8.73
C GLU A 445 -12.19 18.17 -9.73
N ALA A 446 -12.43 17.77 -10.98
CA ALA A 446 -13.02 18.64 -11.98
C ALA A 446 -14.48 18.97 -11.67
N LEU A 447 -15.26 18.01 -11.17
CA LEU A 447 -16.65 18.23 -10.71
C LEU A 447 -16.78 19.27 -9.60
N LEU A 448 -15.76 19.38 -8.74
CA LEU A 448 -15.73 20.30 -7.60
C LEU A 448 -15.27 21.72 -7.96
N LYS A 449 -14.80 21.93 -9.18
CA LYS A 449 -14.58 23.26 -9.77
C LYS A 449 -15.88 23.78 -10.38
#